data_AF-A0A2E5SLB9-F1
#
_entry.id   AF-A0A2E5SLB9-F1
#
_cell.length_a   1.000
_cell.length_b   1.000
_cell.length_c   1.000
_cell.angle_alpha   90.00
_cell.angle_beta   90.00
_cell.angle_gamma   90.00
#
_symmetry.space_group_name_H-M   'P 1'
#
loop_
_entity.id
_entity.type
_entity.pdbx_description
1 polymer ?
#
loop_
_entity_poly.entity_id
_entity_poly.type
_entity_poly.pdbx_seq_one_letter_code
_entity_poly.pdbx_strand_id
1 'polypeptide(L)'
;MSDSTFFVSKSAVRALKQSAQRHVRGVSSSHLSEGVAAALGFKTHAALRAALEGRATAEAQKPSNARLVQRLRQLGYASVPDDLRLLPEFEHSYSPFQNFPLRKGRSVRWRAWRNLLVAAINAGLEQRLFGLSPGENWWPGGVPESHECERSTYRFMVDGEIAAIASVNAISGDELSISVILNPRKADIQPEWYCGLADGDAVAHCWLERRLGAWIQDGGENFRCKRVMQSRLADLTIEPNGYSDQGSFFM
;
A
#
# COMPACT_ATOMS: atom_id res chain seq x y z
N MET A 1 -19.77 -8.95 -5.23
CA MET A 1 -18.63 -8.10 -5.62
C MET A 1 -17.69 -8.09 -4.42
N SER A 2 -16.43 -8.46 -4.62
CA SER A 2 -15.50 -8.80 -3.53
C SER A 2 -15.21 -7.58 -2.64
N ASP A 3 -15.51 -7.71 -1.34
CA ASP A 3 -15.23 -6.72 -0.29
C ASP A 3 -13.73 -6.64 0.10
N SER A 4 -12.82 -7.15 -0.74
CA SER A 4 -11.38 -7.13 -0.49
C SER A 4 -10.80 -5.72 -0.64
N THR A 5 -10.65 -4.99 0.47
CA THR A 5 -10.01 -3.65 0.49
C THR A 5 -8.50 -3.69 0.76
N PHE A 6 -7.92 -4.89 0.95
CA PHE A 6 -6.51 -5.04 1.34
C PHE A 6 -5.79 -6.08 0.49
N PHE A 7 -4.52 -5.81 0.24
CA PHE A 7 -3.57 -6.77 -0.35
C PHE A 7 -2.46 -7.04 0.65
N VAL A 8 -2.08 -8.31 0.79
CA VAL A 8 -0.95 -8.74 1.63
C VAL A 8 0.13 -9.38 0.78
N SER A 9 1.39 -9.07 1.07
CA SER A 9 2.57 -9.72 0.49
C SER A 9 3.05 -10.87 1.37
N LYS A 10 3.92 -11.75 0.84
CA LYS A 10 4.54 -12.83 1.62
C LYS A 10 5.33 -12.30 2.82
N SER A 11 6.06 -11.21 2.60
CA SER A 11 6.79 -10.48 3.63
C SER A 11 5.85 -9.88 4.68
N ALA A 12 4.70 -9.33 4.29
CA ALA A 12 3.72 -8.82 5.23
C ALA A 12 3.17 -9.91 6.15
N VAL A 13 2.81 -11.07 5.60
CA VAL A 13 2.38 -12.23 6.41
C VAL A 13 3.48 -12.65 7.40
N ARG A 14 4.76 -12.63 6.96
CA ARG A 14 5.90 -12.91 7.84
C ARG A 14 6.04 -11.86 8.95
N ALA A 15 5.93 -10.57 8.62
CA ALA A 15 6.03 -9.48 9.59
C ALA A 15 4.90 -9.53 10.63
N LEU A 16 3.66 -9.75 10.18
CA LEU A 16 2.49 -9.94 11.05
C LEU A 16 2.70 -11.11 12.01
N LYS A 17 3.16 -12.26 11.50
CA LYS A 17 3.47 -13.43 12.34
C LYS A 17 4.58 -13.13 13.34
N GLN A 18 5.69 -12.53 12.90
CA GLN A 18 6.81 -12.19 13.79
C GLN A 18 6.40 -11.22 14.89
N SER A 19 5.58 -10.21 14.55
CA SER A 19 5.00 -9.31 15.54
C SER A 19 4.14 -10.08 16.55
N ALA A 20 3.21 -10.92 16.08
CA ALA A 20 2.36 -11.73 16.95
C ALA A 20 3.18 -12.66 17.87
N GLN A 21 4.25 -13.28 17.36
CA GLN A 21 5.15 -14.16 18.15
C GLN A 21 5.81 -13.44 19.33
N ARG A 22 6.09 -12.13 19.21
CA ARG A 22 6.69 -11.35 20.30
C ARG A 22 5.71 -11.08 21.44
N HIS A 23 4.41 -11.11 21.15
CA HIS A 23 3.35 -10.68 22.08
C HIS A 23 2.53 -11.84 22.67
N VAL A 24 2.74 -13.08 22.22
CA VAL A 24 2.05 -14.27 22.74
C VAL A 24 3.02 -15.38 23.13
N ARG A 25 2.77 -16.03 24.26
CA ARG A 25 3.52 -17.21 24.73
C ARG A 25 2.61 -18.44 24.76
N GLY A 26 3.19 -19.63 24.62
CA GLY A 26 2.47 -20.90 24.72
C GLY A 26 1.67 -21.31 23.48
N VAL A 27 1.61 -20.47 22.44
CA VAL A 27 1.00 -20.81 21.13
C VAL A 27 2.08 -21.32 20.18
N SER A 28 1.84 -22.44 19.50
CA SER A 28 2.79 -23.00 18.54
C SER A 28 2.92 -22.11 17.29
N SER A 29 4.11 -22.10 16.68
CA SER A 29 4.38 -21.32 15.46
C SER A 29 3.43 -21.68 14.29
N SER A 30 3.04 -22.95 14.17
CA SER A 30 2.11 -23.42 13.14
C SER A 30 0.69 -22.90 13.41
N HIS A 31 0.18 -23.00 14.64
CA HIS A 31 -1.13 -22.49 15.01
C HIS A 31 -1.23 -20.97 14.94
N LEU A 32 -0.14 -20.26 15.23
CA LEU A 32 -0.11 -18.82 15.00
C LEU A 32 -0.19 -18.47 13.51
N SER A 33 0.40 -19.29 12.62
CA SER A 33 0.27 -19.10 11.17
C SER A 33 -1.18 -19.30 10.71
N GLU A 34 -1.88 -20.29 11.27
CA GLU A 34 -3.32 -20.49 11.08
C GLU A 34 -4.14 -19.31 11.61
N GLY A 35 -3.79 -18.77 12.78
CA GLY A 35 -4.42 -17.59 13.36
C GLY A 35 -4.27 -16.33 12.51
N VAL A 36 -3.06 -16.07 11.98
CA VAL A 36 -2.80 -14.97 11.04
C VAL A 36 -3.59 -15.14 9.74
N ALA A 37 -3.64 -16.36 9.19
CA ALA A 37 -4.43 -16.64 7.99
C ALA A 37 -5.94 -16.38 8.23
N ALA A 38 -6.47 -16.81 9.38
CA ALA A 38 -7.86 -16.55 9.75
C ALA A 38 -8.16 -15.06 9.96
N ALA A 39 -7.25 -14.31 10.58
CA ALA A 39 -7.36 -12.85 10.71
C ALA A 39 -7.48 -12.13 9.37
N LEU A 40 -6.82 -12.66 8.33
CA LEU A 40 -6.85 -12.15 6.96
C LEU A 40 -8.03 -12.68 6.13
N GLY A 41 -8.90 -13.51 6.74
CA GLY A 41 -10.10 -14.08 6.10
C GLY A 41 -9.88 -15.39 5.37
N PHE A 42 -8.70 -16.00 5.47
CA PHE A 42 -8.43 -17.31 4.88
C PHE A 42 -8.86 -18.44 5.81
N LYS A 43 -9.43 -19.52 5.25
CA LYS A 43 -9.85 -20.70 6.04
C LYS A 43 -8.66 -21.45 6.67
N THR A 44 -7.51 -21.45 6.00
CA THR A 44 -6.29 -22.14 6.44
C THR A 44 -5.04 -21.38 6.01
N HIS A 45 -3.91 -21.65 6.65
CA HIS A 45 -2.62 -21.10 6.21
C HIS A 45 -2.21 -21.63 4.84
N ALA A 46 -2.60 -22.87 4.50
CA ALA A 46 -2.37 -23.42 3.16
C ALA A 46 -3.13 -22.63 2.06
N ALA A 47 -4.36 -22.19 2.32
CA ALA A 47 -5.13 -21.36 1.39
C ALA A 47 -4.48 -19.99 1.18
N LEU A 48 -3.99 -19.36 2.26
CA LEU A 48 -3.21 -18.12 2.16
C LEU A 48 -1.94 -18.30 1.32
N ARG A 49 -1.19 -19.39 1.56
CA ARG A 49 0.02 -19.70 0.77
C ARG A 49 -0.30 -19.90 -0.70
N ALA A 50 -1.36 -20.65 -1.02
CA ALA A 50 -1.81 -20.87 -2.39
C ALA A 50 -2.20 -19.55 -3.07
N ALA A 51 -2.84 -18.63 -2.36
CA ALA A 51 -3.20 -17.32 -2.90
C ALA A 51 -1.99 -16.43 -3.22
N LEU A 52 -0.86 -16.64 -2.53
CA LEU A 52 0.41 -15.93 -2.74
C LEU A 52 1.35 -16.67 -3.71
N GLU A 53 0.99 -17.86 -4.19
CA GLU A 53 1.86 -18.65 -5.05
C GLU A 53 2.00 -17.97 -6.41
N GLY A 54 3.25 -17.73 -6.84
CA GLY A 54 3.55 -17.00 -8.07
C GLY A 54 3.08 -15.54 -8.13
N ARG A 55 2.61 -14.94 -7.03
CA ARG A 55 2.11 -13.56 -6.98
C ARG A 55 2.88 -12.71 -5.96
N ALA A 56 3.03 -11.42 -6.24
CA ALA A 56 3.63 -10.48 -5.30
C ALA A 56 2.75 -10.30 -4.04
N THR A 57 1.43 -10.28 -4.24
CA THR A 57 0.43 -10.10 -3.20
C THR A 57 -0.80 -10.96 -3.43
N ALA A 58 -1.64 -11.06 -2.41
CA ALA A 58 -2.96 -11.67 -2.45
C ALA A 58 -4.00 -10.74 -1.84
N GLU A 59 -5.20 -10.73 -2.41
CA GLU A 59 -6.36 -10.09 -1.79
C GLU A 59 -6.65 -10.72 -0.42
N ALA A 60 -6.95 -9.86 0.56
CA ALA A 60 -7.28 -10.26 1.92
C ALA A 60 -8.37 -9.37 2.50
N GLN A 61 -8.99 -9.85 3.56
CA GLN A 61 -9.85 -9.01 4.39
C GLN A 61 -9.00 -8.21 5.37
N LYS A 62 -9.54 -7.09 5.86
CA LYS A 62 -8.91 -6.29 6.92
C LYS A 62 -8.53 -7.21 8.10
N PRO A 63 -7.29 -7.17 8.61
CA PRO A 63 -6.89 -7.93 9.78
C PRO A 63 -7.88 -7.77 10.94
N SER A 64 -8.19 -8.86 11.62
CA SER A 64 -9.09 -8.90 12.77
C SER A 64 -8.55 -9.87 13.82
N ASN A 65 -8.22 -9.33 14.99
CA ASN A 65 -7.80 -10.11 16.15
C ASN A 65 -8.93 -11.02 16.64
N ALA A 66 -10.20 -10.58 16.55
CA ALA A 66 -11.34 -11.43 16.90
C ALA A 66 -11.35 -12.76 16.11
N ARG A 67 -11.08 -12.71 14.80
CA ARG A 67 -10.97 -13.92 13.97
C ARG A 67 -9.75 -14.77 14.30
N LEU A 68 -8.62 -14.13 14.62
CA LEU A 68 -7.43 -14.83 15.10
C LEU A 68 -7.72 -15.58 16.40
N VAL A 69 -8.32 -14.91 17.39
CA VAL A 69 -8.65 -15.49 18.71
C VAL A 69 -9.62 -16.66 18.53
N GLN A 70 -10.67 -16.48 17.73
CA GLN A 70 -11.60 -17.56 17.41
C GLN A 70 -10.87 -18.78 16.82
N ARG A 71 -9.94 -18.56 15.89
CA ARG A 71 -9.16 -19.64 15.28
C ARG A 71 -8.23 -20.33 16.28
N LEU A 72 -7.57 -19.58 17.17
CA LEU A 72 -6.73 -20.17 18.22
C LEU A 72 -7.56 -21.05 19.17
N ARG A 73 -8.77 -20.63 19.54
CA ARG A 73 -9.66 -21.46 20.37
C ARG A 73 -10.05 -22.78 19.70
N GLN A 74 -10.35 -22.74 18.40
CA GLN A 74 -10.61 -23.96 17.62
C GLN A 74 -9.42 -24.91 17.58
N LEU A 75 -8.19 -24.39 17.73
CA LEU A 75 -6.95 -25.16 17.77
C LEU A 75 -6.55 -25.60 19.20
N GLY A 76 -7.44 -25.44 20.19
CA GLY A 76 -7.25 -25.92 21.56
C GLY A 76 -6.80 -24.88 22.57
N TYR A 77 -6.64 -23.61 22.18
CA TYR A 77 -6.23 -22.53 23.09
C TYR A 77 -7.43 -21.84 23.74
N ALA A 78 -8.25 -22.60 24.48
CA ALA A 78 -9.51 -22.11 25.06
C ALA A 78 -9.34 -20.95 26.07
N SER A 79 -8.18 -20.88 26.74
CA SER A 79 -7.87 -19.84 27.74
C SER A 79 -7.39 -18.51 27.16
N VAL A 80 -7.32 -18.38 25.84
CA VAL A 80 -6.92 -17.11 25.20
C VAL A 80 -7.98 -16.03 25.47
N PRO A 81 -7.59 -14.84 25.99
CA PRO A 81 -8.50 -13.73 26.23
C PRO A 81 -9.21 -13.25 24.94
N ASP A 82 -10.45 -12.76 25.07
CA ASP A 82 -11.22 -12.21 23.96
C ASP A 82 -10.59 -10.95 23.36
N ASP A 83 -9.91 -10.16 24.20
CA ASP A 83 -9.30 -8.88 23.87
C ASP A 83 -7.82 -9.01 23.46
N LEU A 84 -7.33 -10.24 23.21
CA LEU A 84 -5.96 -10.45 22.78
C LEU A 84 -5.69 -9.78 21.43
N ARG A 85 -4.83 -8.75 21.43
CA ARG A 85 -4.41 -8.02 20.23
C ARG A 85 -3.00 -8.42 19.81
N LEU A 86 -2.90 -9.30 18.81
CA LEU A 86 -1.60 -9.74 18.25
C LEU A 86 -1.26 -9.08 16.91
N LEU A 87 -2.27 -8.64 16.18
CA LEU A 87 -2.13 -8.00 14.89
C LEU A 87 -2.58 -6.55 14.97
N PRO A 88 -1.99 -5.64 14.18
CA PRO A 88 -2.51 -4.29 14.04
C PRO A 88 -3.92 -4.38 13.43
N GLU A 89 -4.92 -4.02 14.22
CA GLU A 89 -6.24 -3.70 13.70
C GLU A 89 -6.17 -2.24 13.25
N PHE A 90 -6.26 -2.02 11.94
CA PHE A 90 -6.11 -0.70 11.31
C PHE A 90 -7.30 0.23 11.64
N GLU A 91 -7.53 0.50 12.93
CA GLU A 91 -8.69 1.21 13.46
C GLU A 91 -8.47 2.72 13.53
N HIS A 92 -7.24 3.18 13.79
CA HIS A 92 -6.97 4.58 14.14
C HIS A 92 -5.94 5.27 13.23
N SER A 93 -6.45 5.88 12.18
CA SER A 93 -6.23 7.26 11.75
C SER A 93 -5.34 8.27 12.51
N TYR A 94 -4.03 8.09 12.78
CA TYR A 94 -3.21 9.27 13.11
C TYR A 94 -2.85 10.08 11.85
N SER A 95 -3.56 11.21 11.64
CA SER A 95 -3.23 12.44 10.86
C SER A 95 -2.37 12.32 9.57
N PRO A 96 -2.77 12.95 8.44
CA PRO A 96 -3.62 14.14 8.34
C PRO A 96 -5.02 13.88 7.76
N PHE A 97 -5.49 12.64 7.74
CA PHE A 97 -6.84 12.33 7.27
C PHE A 97 -7.87 12.84 8.28
N GLN A 98 -8.54 13.96 7.98
CA GLN A 98 -9.47 14.60 8.91
C GLN A 98 -10.80 13.85 9.09
N ASN A 99 -11.08 12.77 8.34
CA ASN A 99 -12.36 12.04 8.40
C ASN A 99 -12.18 10.53 8.22
N PHE A 100 -12.53 9.74 9.24
CA PHE A 100 -12.51 8.27 9.21
C PHE A 100 -13.88 7.63 8.95
N PRO A 101 -13.93 6.44 8.34
CA PRO A 101 -12.82 5.75 7.63
C PRO A 101 -12.43 6.50 6.34
N LEU A 102 -11.32 6.14 5.67
CA LEU A 102 -11.07 6.54 4.28
C LEU A 102 -12.30 6.12 3.47
N ARG A 103 -13.27 7.04 3.32
CA ARG A 103 -14.42 6.82 2.46
C ARG A 103 -13.81 6.76 1.08
N LYS A 104 -14.04 5.66 0.33
CA LYS A 104 -13.76 5.62 -1.11
C LYS A 104 -14.35 6.90 -1.70
N GLY A 105 -13.51 7.89 -1.92
CA GLY A 105 -13.95 9.23 -2.24
C GLY A 105 -14.40 9.17 -3.68
N ARG A 106 -15.69 9.00 -3.96
CA ARG A 106 -16.15 8.92 -5.36
C ARG A 106 -16.11 10.28 -6.08
N SER A 107 -15.58 11.32 -5.43
CA SER A 107 -15.45 12.64 -6.04
C SER A 107 -14.55 12.58 -7.27
N VAL A 108 -14.80 13.44 -8.25
CA VAL A 108 -13.95 13.58 -9.44
C VAL A 108 -12.51 13.89 -9.04
N ARG A 109 -12.31 14.71 -8.00
CA ARG A 109 -10.97 15.07 -7.51
C ARG A 109 -10.22 13.87 -6.97
N TRP A 110 -10.86 13.05 -6.14
CA TRP A 110 -10.24 11.85 -5.59
C TRP A 110 -9.93 10.82 -6.68
N ARG A 111 -10.87 10.59 -7.61
CA ARG A 111 -10.61 9.70 -8.77
C ARG A 111 -9.42 10.16 -9.61
N ALA A 112 -9.31 11.46 -9.86
CA ALA A 112 -8.17 12.04 -10.59
C ALA A 112 -6.84 11.85 -9.85
N TRP A 113 -6.81 12.12 -8.54
CA TRP A 113 -5.65 11.88 -7.68
C TRP A 113 -5.23 10.40 -7.70
N ARG A 114 -6.20 9.52 -7.42
CA ARG A 114 -6.03 8.08 -7.36
C ARG A 114 -5.47 7.57 -8.68
N ASN A 115 -6.08 7.92 -9.81
CA ASN A 115 -5.67 7.43 -11.12
C ASN A 115 -4.27 7.89 -11.50
N LEU A 116 -3.88 9.12 -11.15
CA LEU A 116 -2.53 9.63 -11.41
C LEU A 116 -1.47 8.87 -10.59
N LEU A 117 -1.73 8.62 -9.30
CA LEU A 117 -0.80 7.85 -8.47
C LEU A 117 -0.74 6.38 -8.86
N VAL A 118 -1.88 5.76 -9.15
CA VAL A 118 -1.92 4.37 -9.63
C VAL A 118 -1.13 4.24 -10.92
N ALA A 119 -1.23 5.21 -11.84
CA ALA A 119 -0.43 5.22 -13.06
C ALA A 119 1.09 5.32 -12.75
N ALA A 120 1.49 6.20 -11.83
CA ALA A 120 2.89 6.34 -11.43
C ALA A 120 3.44 5.06 -10.78
N ILE A 121 2.71 4.49 -9.82
CA ILE A 121 3.13 3.28 -9.10
C ILE A 121 3.19 2.09 -10.07
N ASN A 122 2.18 1.90 -10.92
CA ASN A 122 2.18 0.84 -11.92
C ASN A 122 3.37 0.97 -12.88
N ALA A 123 3.67 2.19 -13.35
CA ALA A 123 4.83 2.42 -14.20
C ALA A 123 6.15 2.07 -13.48
N GLY A 124 6.29 2.42 -12.19
CA GLY A 124 7.47 2.06 -11.40
C GLY A 124 7.63 0.54 -11.21
N LEU A 125 6.52 -0.18 -11.00
CA LEU A 125 6.49 -1.64 -10.93
C LEU A 125 6.83 -2.29 -12.29
N GLU A 126 6.27 -1.80 -13.38
CA GLU A 126 6.53 -2.27 -14.75
C GLU A 126 7.99 -2.08 -15.16
N GLN A 127 8.57 -0.93 -14.79
CA GLN A 127 9.98 -0.63 -14.99
C GLN A 127 10.91 -1.38 -14.01
N ARG A 128 10.35 -2.17 -13.08
CA ARG A 128 11.07 -2.90 -12.03
C ARG A 128 12.01 -2.00 -11.22
N LEU A 129 11.58 -0.78 -10.93
CA LEU A 129 12.31 0.14 -10.07
C LEU A 129 12.11 -0.23 -8.61
N PHE A 130 10.96 -0.76 -8.25
CA PHE A 130 10.66 -1.26 -6.91
C PHE A 130 9.62 -2.37 -6.97
N GLY A 131 9.48 -3.08 -5.87
CA GLY A 131 8.43 -4.08 -5.67
C GLY A 131 7.50 -3.74 -4.51
N LEU A 132 6.49 -4.59 -4.30
CA LEU A 132 5.46 -4.42 -3.27
C LEU A 132 5.85 -5.06 -1.93
N SER A 133 6.99 -5.74 -1.86
CA SER A 133 7.54 -6.27 -0.62
C SER A 133 8.57 -5.31 -0.01
N PRO A 134 8.78 -5.35 1.32
CA PRO A 134 9.86 -4.66 2.01
C PRO A 134 11.22 -4.93 1.38
N GLY A 135 12.05 -3.90 1.33
CA GLY A 135 13.41 -3.99 0.79
C GLY A 135 13.51 -4.20 -0.73
N GLU A 136 12.40 -4.31 -1.47
CA GLU A 136 12.40 -4.38 -2.94
C GLU A 136 12.65 -2.97 -3.54
N ASN A 137 13.86 -2.44 -3.31
CA ASN A 137 14.34 -1.15 -3.77
C ASN A 137 15.36 -1.38 -4.89
N TRP A 138 14.91 -1.40 -6.14
CA TRP A 138 15.70 -1.86 -7.30
C TRP A 138 16.15 -0.72 -8.22
N TRP A 139 15.79 0.53 -7.91
CA TRP A 139 16.17 1.70 -8.70
C TRP A 139 17.68 2.01 -8.55
N PRO A 140 18.29 2.71 -9.51
CA PRO A 140 19.67 3.19 -9.36
C PRO A 140 19.82 4.09 -8.12
N GLY A 141 20.71 3.72 -7.20
CA GLY A 141 20.87 4.38 -5.90
C GLY A 141 19.99 3.80 -4.78
N GLY A 142 19.15 2.80 -5.09
CA GLY A 142 18.43 2.00 -4.10
C GLY A 142 19.34 1.02 -3.38
N VAL A 143 19.13 0.88 -2.07
CA VAL A 143 19.81 -0.11 -1.23
C VAL A 143 18.79 -1.17 -0.81
N PRO A 144 18.99 -2.45 -1.16
CA PRO A 144 18.13 -3.53 -0.70
C PRO A 144 18.08 -3.59 0.82
N GLU A 145 16.89 -3.86 1.36
CA GLU A 145 16.65 -4.00 2.82
C GLU A 145 17.08 -2.77 3.67
N SER A 146 17.24 -1.59 3.06
CA SER A 146 17.53 -0.33 3.76
C SER A 146 16.66 0.82 3.23
N HIS A 147 16.42 1.80 4.09
CA HIS A 147 15.78 3.06 3.71
C HIS A 147 16.80 4.15 3.34
N GLU A 148 18.09 3.88 3.48
CA GLU A 148 19.20 4.76 3.06
C GLU A 148 19.40 4.70 1.55
N CYS A 149 18.34 4.98 0.79
CA CYS A 149 18.37 5.00 -0.66
C CYS A 149 18.56 6.44 -1.14
N GLU A 150 19.31 6.60 -2.23
CA GLU A 150 19.21 7.81 -3.03
C GLU A 150 17.84 7.83 -3.73
N ARG A 151 17.23 9.00 -3.83
CA ARG A 151 16.01 9.18 -4.62
C ARG A 151 16.31 8.90 -6.09
N SER A 152 15.35 8.30 -6.77
CA SER A 152 15.39 8.17 -8.23
C SER A 152 14.15 8.75 -8.89
N THR A 153 14.29 9.14 -10.17
CA THR A 153 13.18 9.60 -11.01
C THR A 153 13.02 8.73 -12.23
N TYR A 154 11.78 8.59 -12.67
CA TYR A 154 11.42 7.80 -13.85
C TYR A 154 10.32 8.48 -14.64
N ARG A 155 10.33 8.26 -15.95
CA ARG A 155 9.37 8.81 -16.89
C ARG A 155 8.44 7.74 -17.38
N PHE A 156 7.21 8.13 -17.68
CA PHE A 156 6.19 7.25 -18.21
C PHE A 156 5.12 8.07 -18.94
N MET A 157 4.21 7.37 -19.61
CA MET A 157 3.09 7.98 -20.31
C MET A 157 1.79 7.64 -19.57
N VAL A 158 1.01 8.66 -19.24
CA VAL A 158 -0.37 8.48 -18.76
C VAL A 158 -1.30 8.42 -19.97
N ASP A 159 -2.17 7.42 -20.01
CA ASP A 159 -3.14 7.24 -21.11
C ASP A 159 -2.46 7.06 -22.48
N GLY A 160 -1.21 6.61 -22.51
CA GLY A 160 -0.39 6.48 -23.74
C GLY A 160 0.05 7.79 -24.38
N GLU A 161 -0.46 8.94 -23.92
CA GLU A 161 -0.33 10.22 -24.64
C GLU A 161 0.31 11.34 -23.82
N ILE A 162 0.12 11.34 -22.49
CA ILE A 162 0.55 12.46 -21.66
C ILE A 162 1.85 12.11 -20.94
N ALA A 163 2.91 12.86 -21.21
CA ALA A 163 4.18 12.69 -20.52
C ALA A 163 4.02 12.94 -19.02
N ALA A 164 4.58 12.05 -18.21
CA ALA A 164 4.68 12.18 -16.78
C ALA A 164 6.10 11.86 -16.29
N ILE A 165 6.44 12.43 -15.15
CA ILE A 165 7.65 12.11 -14.41
C ILE A 165 7.27 11.85 -12.96
N ALA A 166 7.81 10.80 -12.38
CA ALA A 166 7.66 10.47 -10.98
C ALA A 166 9.02 10.33 -10.30
N SER A 167 9.03 10.52 -8.99
CA SER A 167 10.15 10.21 -8.11
C SER A 167 9.74 9.11 -7.12
N VAL A 168 10.72 8.33 -6.71
CA VAL A 168 10.60 7.34 -5.63
C VAL A 168 11.70 7.56 -4.61
N ASN A 169 11.31 7.51 -3.35
CA ASN A 169 12.24 7.48 -2.22
C ASN A 169 11.83 6.39 -1.23
N ALA A 170 12.81 5.65 -0.69
CA ALA A 170 12.58 4.76 0.43
C ALA A 170 12.46 5.58 1.72
N ILE A 171 11.57 5.18 2.62
CA ILE A 171 11.40 5.83 3.91
C ILE A 171 11.46 4.76 5.01
N SER A 172 11.79 5.19 6.24
CA SER A 172 11.82 4.30 7.39
C SER A 172 10.49 3.54 7.53
N GLY A 173 10.58 2.24 7.87
CA GLY A 173 9.41 1.38 7.95
C GLY A 173 9.06 0.61 6.67
N ASP A 174 9.93 0.64 5.65
CA ASP A 174 9.78 -0.02 4.34
C ASP A 174 8.72 0.60 3.42
N GLU A 175 8.25 1.79 3.74
CA GLU A 175 7.34 2.58 2.90
C GLU A 175 8.08 3.23 1.72
N LEU A 176 7.35 3.53 0.65
CA LEU A 176 7.84 4.37 -0.45
C LEU A 176 7.11 5.71 -0.47
N SER A 177 7.86 6.80 -0.58
CA SER A 177 7.34 8.12 -0.91
C SER A 177 7.38 8.30 -2.42
N ILE A 178 6.22 8.53 -3.04
CA ILE A 178 6.07 8.67 -4.49
C ILE A 178 5.50 10.06 -4.78
N SER A 179 6.22 10.85 -5.58
CA SER A 179 5.72 12.14 -6.11
C SER A 179 5.61 12.05 -7.63
N VAL A 180 4.58 12.64 -8.22
CA VAL A 180 4.35 12.61 -9.68
C VAL A 180 3.95 13.98 -10.20
N ILE A 181 4.45 14.31 -11.39
CA ILE A 181 4.11 15.51 -12.16
C ILE A 181 3.67 15.08 -13.56
N LEU A 182 2.46 15.51 -13.94
CA LEU A 182 1.90 15.35 -15.28
C LEU A 182 2.22 16.56 -16.14
N ASN A 183 2.66 16.33 -17.38
CA ASN A 183 3.10 17.33 -18.34
C ASN A 183 4.10 18.33 -17.72
N PRO A 184 5.29 17.85 -17.30
CA PRO A 184 6.26 18.66 -16.59
C PRO A 184 6.76 19.83 -17.46
N ARG A 185 6.86 21.02 -16.87
CA ARG A 185 7.27 22.23 -17.62
C ARG A 185 8.77 22.35 -17.84
N LYS A 186 9.58 21.72 -16.98
CA LYS A 186 11.04 21.74 -17.05
C LYS A 186 11.54 20.32 -17.29
N ALA A 187 12.54 20.19 -18.15
CA ALA A 187 13.10 18.89 -18.51
C ALA A 187 13.81 18.20 -17.33
N ASP A 188 14.46 18.96 -16.45
CA ASP A 188 15.27 18.48 -15.33
C ASP A 188 14.53 18.41 -13.99
N ILE A 189 13.21 18.63 -14.00
CA ILE A 189 12.43 18.68 -12.77
C ILE A 189 12.50 17.37 -11.99
N GLN A 190 12.65 17.50 -10.67
CA GLN A 190 12.62 16.40 -9.72
C GLN A 190 11.29 16.45 -8.96
N PRO A 191 10.36 15.51 -9.19
CA PRO A 191 9.10 15.49 -8.46
C PRO A 191 9.29 15.39 -6.95
N GLU A 192 8.58 16.23 -6.22
CA GLU A 192 8.62 16.33 -4.76
C GLU A 192 7.24 16.64 -4.19
N TRP A 193 7.06 16.36 -2.90
CA TRP A 193 5.79 16.55 -2.20
C TRP A 193 5.31 18.01 -2.18
N TYR A 194 6.23 18.98 -2.32
CA TYR A 194 5.92 20.42 -2.33
C TYR A 194 5.71 21.01 -3.74
N CYS A 195 5.82 20.20 -4.81
CA CYS A 195 5.57 20.67 -6.18
C CYS A 195 4.12 21.16 -6.37
N GLY A 196 3.91 22.02 -7.38
CA GLY A 196 2.64 22.67 -7.64
C GLY A 196 2.29 22.82 -9.13
N LEU A 197 1.26 23.62 -9.43
CA LEU A 197 0.81 23.87 -10.82
C LEU A 197 1.76 24.75 -11.65
N ALA A 198 2.78 25.31 -11.00
CA ALA A 198 3.91 25.93 -11.67
C ALA A 198 4.82 24.88 -12.33
N ASP A 199 4.78 23.63 -11.87
CA ASP A 199 5.68 22.55 -12.27
C ASP A 199 5.09 21.63 -13.35
N GLY A 200 3.76 21.52 -13.41
CA GLY A 200 3.03 20.73 -14.41
C GLY A 200 1.53 20.99 -14.41
N ASP A 201 0.79 20.19 -15.17
CA ASP A 201 -0.67 20.29 -15.28
C ASP A 201 -1.42 19.58 -14.15
N ALA A 202 -0.78 18.57 -13.54
CA ALA A 202 -1.22 17.93 -12.32
C ALA A 202 -0.01 17.45 -11.52
N VAL A 203 -0.11 17.50 -10.19
CA VAL A 203 0.90 16.98 -9.26
C VAL A 203 0.21 16.21 -8.15
N ALA A 204 0.79 15.07 -7.76
CA ALA A 204 0.31 14.26 -6.66
C ALA A 204 1.48 13.69 -5.84
N HIS A 205 1.20 13.38 -4.59
CA HIS A 205 2.12 12.68 -3.70
C HIS A 205 1.37 11.64 -2.86
N CYS A 206 2.04 10.53 -2.54
CA CYS A 206 1.58 9.57 -1.54
C CYS A 206 2.70 8.73 -0.92
N TRP A 207 2.30 8.00 0.12
CA TRP A 207 3.02 6.92 0.77
C TRP A 207 2.44 5.56 0.35
N LEU A 208 3.32 4.62 -0.02
CA LEU A 208 2.98 3.23 -0.33
C LEU A 208 3.56 2.33 0.77
N GLU A 209 2.69 1.73 1.58
CA GLU A 209 3.04 0.73 2.59
C GLU A 209 3.34 -0.61 1.91
N ARG A 210 4.34 -1.36 2.42
CA ARG A 210 4.81 -2.64 1.87
C ARG A 210 5.04 -3.73 2.92
N ARG A 211 5.28 -3.34 4.17
CA ARG A 211 5.61 -4.19 5.32
C ARG A 211 4.40 -4.84 5.95
N LEU A 212 3.27 -4.16 6.02
CA LEU A 212 2.05 -4.74 6.62
C LEU A 212 1.01 -5.16 5.58
N GLY A 213 1.25 -4.77 4.35
CA GLY A 213 0.63 -5.23 3.12
C GLY A 213 0.98 -4.24 2.02
N ALA A 214 0.18 -4.16 0.96
CA ALA A 214 0.46 -3.29 -0.17
C ALA A 214 -0.73 -2.34 -0.40
N TRP A 215 -0.61 -1.08 0.00
CA TRP A 215 -1.64 -0.07 -0.23
C TRP A 215 -1.11 1.36 -0.18
N ILE A 216 -1.80 2.26 -0.88
CA ILE A 216 -1.62 3.70 -0.74
C ILE A 216 -2.22 4.15 0.60
N GLN A 217 -1.46 4.87 1.43
CA GLN A 217 -1.91 5.33 2.74
C GLN A 217 -2.70 6.64 2.69
N ASP A 218 -2.60 7.42 1.61
CA ASP A 218 -3.20 8.76 1.47
C ASP A 218 -4.64 8.80 0.95
N GLY A 219 -5.30 9.95 1.13
CA GLY A 219 -6.71 10.20 0.80
C GLY A 219 -6.91 11.31 -0.25
N GLY A 220 -5.85 11.80 -0.89
CA GLY A 220 -5.91 12.84 -1.93
C GLY A 220 -5.69 14.28 -1.47
N GLU A 221 -5.13 14.45 -0.27
CA GLU A 221 -4.78 15.75 0.32
C GLU A 221 -3.71 16.45 -0.52
N ASN A 222 -2.65 15.73 -0.88
CA ASN A 222 -1.52 16.23 -1.65
C ASN A 222 -1.75 16.10 -3.16
N PHE A 223 -2.84 16.71 -3.66
CA PHE A 223 -3.17 16.73 -5.08
C PHE A 223 -3.46 18.14 -5.58
N ARG A 224 -2.80 18.57 -6.66
CA ARG A 224 -3.14 19.82 -7.35
C ARG A 224 -3.28 19.52 -8.82
N CYS A 225 -4.37 19.97 -9.44
CA CYS A 225 -4.67 19.66 -10.82
C CYS A 225 -5.36 20.83 -11.51
N LYS A 226 -4.96 21.15 -12.73
CA LYS A 226 -5.72 22.08 -13.57
C LYS A 226 -7.09 21.49 -13.88
N ARG A 227 -8.11 22.35 -13.88
CA ARG A 227 -9.51 21.93 -14.09
C ARG A 227 -9.71 21.10 -15.36
N VAL A 228 -9.04 21.48 -16.45
CA VAL A 228 -9.11 20.76 -17.74
C VAL A 228 -8.57 19.34 -17.65
N MET A 229 -7.58 19.08 -16.78
CA MET A 229 -7.00 17.76 -16.60
C MET A 229 -7.73 16.89 -15.60
N GLN A 230 -8.42 17.50 -14.64
CA GLN A 230 -9.04 16.76 -13.55
C GLN A 230 -10.09 15.76 -14.04
N SER A 231 -10.97 16.15 -14.97
CA SER A 231 -11.96 15.22 -15.54
C SER A 231 -11.28 14.10 -16.33
N ARG A 232 -10.32 14.44 -17.19
CA ARG A 232 -9.60 13.44 -17.99
C ARG A 232 -8.90 12.41 -17.12
N LEU A 233 -8.21 12.83 -16.05
CA LEU A 233 -7.59 11.92 -15.09
C LEU A 233 -8.63 11.08 -14.34
N ALA A 234 -9.76 11.66 -13.94
CA ALA A 234 -10.81 10.96 -13.22
C ALA A 234 -11.52 9.88 -14.05
N ASP A 235 -11.55 10.05 -15.37
CA ASP A 235 -12.20 9.14 -16.32
C ASP A 235 -11.27 8.01 -16.81
N LEU A 236 -9.98 8.03 -16.42
CA LEU A 236 -9.06 6.93 -16.71
C LEU A 236 -9.57 5.63 -16.09
N THR A 237 -9.60 4.58 -16.91
CA THR A 237 -9.84 3.21 -16.46
C THR A 237 -8.49 2.55 -16.20
N ILE A 238 -8.05 2.59 -14.94
CA ILE A 238 -6.79 2.01 -14.50
C ILE A 238 -7.01 1.27 -13.20
N GLU A 239 -6.31 0.16 -12.98
CA GLU A 239 -6.39 -0.61 -11.74
C GLU A 239 -5.02 -0.74 -11.09
N PRO A 240 -4.93 -0.86 -9.75
CA PRO A 240 -3.69 -1.08 -9.06
C PRO A 240 -3.12 -2.45 -9.42
N ASN A 241 -1.83 -2.52 -9.72
CA ASN A 241 -1.17 -3.78 -10.05
C ASN A 241 -0.71 -4.52 -8.79
N GLY A 242 -1.66 -5.16 -8.08
CA GLY A 242 -1.37 -6.00 -6.91
C GLY A 242 -1.30 -5.26 -5.57
N TYR A 243 -1.84 -4.05 -5.47
CA TYR A 243 -1.93 -3.30 -4.21
C TYR A 243 -3.32 -2.66 -4.09
N SER A 244 -3.66 -2.12 -2.93
CA SER A 244 -4.89 -1.35 -2.76
C SER A 244 -4.63 0.13 -3.05
N ASP A 245 -5.56 0.79 -3.74
CA ASP A 245 -5.50 2.24 -3.97
C ASP A 245 -5.84 3.09 -2.73
N GLN A 246 -6.10 2.41 -1.61
CA GLN A 246 -6.35 2.99 -0.31
C GLN A 246 -6.16 1.93 0.78
N GLY A 247 -5.61 2.33 1.91
CA GLY A 247 -5.50 1.49 3.09
C GLY A 247 -5.16 2.33 4.30
N SER A 248 -5.42 1.76 5.47
CA SER A 248 -5.21 2.43 6.75
C SER A 248 -4.01 1.77 7.42
N PHE A 249 -2.96 2.53 7.77
CA PHE A 249 -1.98 2.09 8.77
C PHE A 249 -1.41 3.26 9.55
N PHE A 250 -1.27 3.06 10.86
CA PHE A 250 -0.80 4.05 11.81
C PHE A 250 0.14 3.38 12.79
N MET A 251 1.31 3.98 12.97
CA MET A 251 2.19 3.76 14.12
C MET A 251 1.69 4.55 15.32
#